data_AF-A0A8S3IXX2-F1
#
_entry.id   AF-A0A8S3IXX2-F1
#
_cell.length_a   1.000
_cell.length_b   1.000
_cell.length_c   1.000
_cell.angle_alpha   90.00
_cell.angle_beta   90.00
_cell.angle_gamma   90.00
#
_symmetry.space_group_name_H-M   'P 1'
#
loop_
_entity.id
_entity.type
_entity.pdbx_description
1 polymer ?
#
loop_
_entity_poly.entity_id
_entity_poly.type
_entity_poly.pdbx_seq_one_letter_code
_entity_poly.pdbx_strand_id
1 'polypeptide(L)'
;KADEVRRVVMEDEAVARVKAEETQAMKDDAQRDLNQALPAVEKANEAISRLKKESIGEVRTFTKPPHMVEVVMQAVCIMFEKKKDWPSAKLLLGESDLINQIRNYPKDNIPESVLRDLKPYLQMSNFNYKDILQSSVACASLAEWVIAMDMYAKISKEVEPKRKRVAAAEADLRSVTEQLKKKQLQLQQVESKIKELQESYDHQVAEKKKLEISIMQTQSRLKRASKLT
;
A
#
# COMPACT_ATOMS: atom_id res chain seq x y z
N LYS A 1 8.45 41.32 -2.61
CA LYS A 1 9.08 40.23 -1.83
C LYS A 1 8.07 39.18 -1.39
N ALA A 2 6.95 39.54 -0.75
CA ALA A 2 5.91 38.57 -0.37
C ALA A 2 5.25 37.88 -1.58
N ASP A 3 4.93 38.63 -2.65
CA ASP A 3 4.31 38.03 -3.84
C ASP A 3 5.24 37.05 -4.58
N GLU A 4 6.55 37.28 -4.53
CA GLU A 4 7.53 36.33 -5.08
C GLU A 4 7.58 35.04 -4.26
N VAL A 5 7.50 35.14 -2.92
CA VAL A 5 7.43 33.96 -2.05
C VAL A 5 6.13 33.19 -2.27
N ARG A 6 4.99 33.89 -2.47
CA ARG A 6 3.72 33.26 -2.85
C ARG A 6 3.81 32.48 -4.15
N ARG A 7 4.43 33.08 -5.17
CA ARG A 7 4.62 32.43 -6.48
C ARG A 7 5.45 31.16 -6.36
N VAL A 8 6.58 31.22 -5.65
CA VAL A 8 7.45 30.06 -5.43
C VAL A 8 6.75 28.95 -4.64
N VAL A 9 5.99 29.29 -3.59
CA VAL A 9 5.22 28.29 -2.81
C VAL A 9 4.17 27.60 -3.69
N MET A 10 3.49 28.34 -4.55
CA MET A 10 2.49 27.79 -5.48
C MET A 10 3.11 26.86 -6.54
N GLU A 11 4.29 27.23 -7.06
CA GLU A 11 5.07 26.37 -7.97
C GLU A 11 5.51 25.08 -7.25
N ASP A 12 6.03 25.19 -6.03
CA ASP A 12 6.43 24.03 -5.21
C ASP A 12 5.23 23.12 -4.86
N GLU A 13 4.05 23.70 -4.58
CA GLU A 13 2.81 22.95 -4.37
C GLU A 13 2.39 22.17 -5.61
N ALA A 14 2.49 22.78 -6.79
CA ALA A 14 2.18 22.10 -8.04
C ALA A 14 3.14 20.93 -8.29
N VAL A 15 4.45 21.12 -8.08
CA VAL A 15 5.45 20.05 -8.21
C VAL A 15 5.20 18.93 -7.19
N ALA A 16 4.92 19.27 -5.93
CA ALA A 16 4.60 18.28 -4.90
C ALA A 16 3.33 17.49 -5.24
N ARG A 17 2.30 18.13 -5.80
CA ARG A 17 1.07 17.48 -6.25
C ARG A 17 1.33 16.49 -7.38
N VAL A 18 2.06 16.90 -8.43
CA VAL A 18 2.42 16.00 -9.54
C VAL A 18 3.21 14.79 -9.02
N LYS A 19 4.19 15.02 -8.15
CA LYS A 19 4.98 13.93 -7.55
C LYS A 19 4.12 13.01 -6.68
N ALA A 20 3.11 13.54 -5.99
CA ALA A 20 2.15 12.75 -5.24
C ALA A 20 1.28 11.87 -6.15
N GLU A 21 0.77 12.43 -7.25
CA GLU A 21 -0.01 11.71 -8.25
C GLU A 21 0.81 10.59 -8.91
N GLU A 22 2.05 10.85 -9.30
CA GLU A 22 2.97 9.84 -9.85
C GLU A 22 3.26 8.73 -8.84
N THR A 23 3.52 9.09 -7.58
CA THR A 23 3.74 8.12 -6.50
C THR A 23 2.50 7.27 -6.26
N GLN A 24 1.31 7.87 -6.32
CA GLN A 24 0.05 7.17 -6.19
C GLN A 24 -0.19 6.22 -7.37
N ALA A 25 0.07 6.65 -8.60
CA ALA A 25 -0.03 5.80 -9.78
C ALA A 25 0.91 4.58 -9.69
N MET A 26 2.14 4.77 -9.22
CA MET A 26 3.09 3.66 -8.98
C MET A 26 2.60 2.69 -7.89
N LYS A 27 1.97 3.20 -6.83
CA LYS A 27 1.34 2.37 -5.80
C LYS A 27 0.19 1.56 -6.36
N ASP A 28 -0.69 2.21 -7.11
CA ASP A 28 -1.88 1.58 -7.66
C ASP A 28 -1.50 0.49 -8.67
N ASP A 29 -0.45 0.70 -9.47
CA ASP A 29 0.10 -0.29 -10.37
C ASP A 29 0.68 -1.50 -9.62
N ALA A 30 1.53 -1.27 -8.61
CA ALA A 30 2.08 -2.34 -7.77
C ALA A 30 0.98 -3.14 -7.04
N GLN A 31 -0.06 -2.45 -6.55
CA GLN A 31 -1.18 -3.07 -5.85
C GLN A 31 -2.08 -3.84 -6.81
N ARG A 32 -2.29 -3.34 -8.03
CA ARG A 32 -3.09 -4.02 -9.06
C ARG A 32 -2.52 -5.38 -9.42
N ASP A 33 -1.21 -5.45 -9.61
CA ASP A 33 -0.55 -6.72 -9.92
C ASP A 33 -0.67 -7.70 -8.74
N LEU A 34 -0.43 -7.23 -7.52
CA LEU A 34 -0.58 -8.07 -6.32
C LEU A 34 -2.03 -8.58 -6.15
N ASN A 35 -3.01 -7.74 -6.47
CA ASN A 35 -4.43 -8.08 -6.41
C ASN A 35 -4.84 -9.14 -7.45
N GLN A 36 -4.01 -9.48 -8.43
CA GLN A 36 -4.31 -10.60 -9.34
C GLN A 36 -4.17 -11.95 -8.64
N ALA A 37 -3.22 -12.08 -7.70
CA ALA A 37 -2.95 -13.34 -7.01
C ALA A 37 -3.66 -13.49 -5.65
N LEU A 38 -3.92 -12.39 -4.94
CA LEU A 38 -4.55 -12.44 -3.62
C LEU A 38 -5.89 -13.19 -3.60
N PRO A 39 -6.82 -12.97 -4.55
CA PRO A 39 -8.10 -13.67 -4.55
C PRO A 39 -7.94 -15.19 -4.72
N ALA A 40 -6.95 -15.63 -5.51
CA ALA A 40 -6.68 -17.05 -5.70
C ALA A 40 -6.18 -17.70 -4.40
N VAL A 41 -5.28 -17.02 -3.67
CA VAL A 41 -4.77 -17.49 -2.38
C VAL A 41 -5.86 -17.52 -1.32
N GLU A 42 -6.69 -16.48 -1.24
CA GLU A 42 -7.82 -16.42 -0.30
C GLU A 42 -8.84 -17.52 -0.57
N LYS A 43 -9.23 -17.71 -1.83
CA LYS A 43 -10.14 -18.77 -2.23
C LYS A 43 -9.60 -20.15 -1.88
N ALA A 44 -8.31 -20.40 -2.13
CA ALA A 44 -7.69 -21.67 -1.79
C ALA A 44 -7.62 -21.90 -0.27
N ASN A 45 -7.25 -20.87 0.50
CA ASN A 45 -7.23 -20.94 1.97
C ASN A 45 -8.63 -21.17 2.56
N GLU A 46 -9.65 -20.58 1.95
CA GLU A 46 -11.04 -20.81 2.34
C GLU A 46 -11.48 -22.24 2.02
N ALA A 47 -11.15 -22.76 0.82
CA ALA A 47 -11.42 -24.14 0.45
C ALA A 47 -10.78 -25.13 1.44
N ILE A 48 -9.52 -24.89 1.82
CA ILE A 48 -8.81 -25.69 2.84
C ILE A 48 -9.46 -25.56 4.22
N SER A 49 -9.90 -24.37 4.61
CA SER A 49 -10.55 -24.15 5.91
C SER A 49 -11.91 -24.85 6.01
N ARG A 50 -12.57 -25.09 4.88
CA ARG A 50 -13.81 -25.85 4.78
C ARG A 50 -13.58 -27.37 4.75
N LEU A 51 -12.34 -27.84 4.52
CA LEU A 51 -12.03 -29.26 4.58
C LEU A 51 -12.21 -29.77 6.00
N LYS A 52 -12.94 -30.87 6.12
CA LYS A 52 -13.06 -31.56 7.40
C LYS A 52 -11.83 -32.45 7.63
N LYS A 53 -11.44 -32.62 8.89
CA LYS A 53 -10.27 -33.45 9.26
C LYS A 53 -10.43 -34.90 8.80
N GLU A 54 -11.66 -35.39 8.69
CA GLU A 54 -12.01 -36.72 8.24
C GLU A 54 -11.60 -36.93 6.77
N SER A 55 -11.83 -35.95 5.89
CA SER A 55 -11.46 -36.04 4.47
C SER A 55 -9.95 -36.09 4.26
N ILE A 56 -9.16 -35.47 5.15
CA ILE A 56 -7.69 -35.59 5.15
C ILE A 56 -7.27 -36.96 5.69
N GLY A 57 -7.97 -37.45 6.73
CA GLY A 57 -7.78 -38.78 7.29
C GLY A 57 -8.01 -39.90 6.27
N GLU A 58 -9.04 -39.78 5.42
CA GLU A 58 -9.33 -40.72 4.33
C GLU A 58 -8.16 -40.81 3.32
N VAL A 59 -7.56 -39.68 2.96
CA VAL A 59 -6.39 -39.69 2.06
C VAL A 59 -5.19 -40.38 2.71
N ARG A 60 -5.04 -40.25 4.03
CA ARG A 60 -3.94 -40.88 4.78
C ARG A 60 -4.09 -42.41 4.86
N THR A 61 -5.30 -42.97 4.81
CA THR A 61 -5.50 -44.43 4.92
C THR A 61 -5.08 -45.20 3.67
N PHE A 62 -4.85 -44.53 2.53
CA PHE A 62 -4.41 -45.21 1.31
C PHE A 62 -3.10 -45.97 1.51
N THR A 63 -3.15 -47.29 1.33
CA THR A 63 -1.96 -48.15 1.33
C THR A 63 -1.12 -47.89 0.08
N LYS A 64 -1.78 -47.80 -1.08
CA LYS A 64 -1.21 -47.37 -2.36
C LYS A 64 -2.07 -46.22 -2.91
N PRO A 65 -1.58 -44.96 -2.90
CA PRO A 65 -2.36 -43.82 -3.35
C PRO A 65 -2.63 -43.89 -4.86
N PRO A 66 -3.77 -43.40 -5.35
CA PRO A 66 -3.95 -43.11 -6.77
C PRO A 66 -2.86 -42.16 -7.27
N HIS A 67 -2.48 -42.29 -8.54
CA HIS A 67 -1.37 -41.50 -9.11
C HIS A 67 -1.53 -39.98 -8.88
N MET A 68 -2.72 -39.44 -9.10
CA MET A 68 -2.98 -38.00 -8.88
C MET A 68 -2.89 -37.59 -7.41
N VAL A 69 -3.30 -38.46 -6.48
CA VAL A 69 -3.17 -38.20 -5.04
C VAL A 69 -1.70 -38.16 -4.65
N GLU A 70 -0.88 -39.07 -5.18
CA GLU A 70 0.55 -39.09 -4.93
C GLU A 70 1.24 -37.83 -5.47
N VAL A 71 0.93 -37.44 -6.70
CA VAL A 71 1.46 -36.23 -7.37
C VAL A 71 1.13 -34.96 -6.58
N VAL A 72 -0.12 -34.80 -6.12
CA VAL A 72 -0.53 -33.65 -5.28
C VAL A 72 0.21 -33.66 -3.96
N MET A 73 0.32 -34.82 -3.31
CA MET A 73 1.01 -34.91 -2.02
C MET A 73 2.51 -34.68 -2.13
N GLN A 74 3.15 -35.07 -3.23
CA GLN A 74 4.53 -34.73 -3.52
C GLN A 74 4.70 -33.21 -3.65
N ALA A 75 3.79 -32.52 -4.36
CA ALA A 75 3.81 -31.07 -4.47
C ALA A 75 3.63 -30.38 -3.12
N VAL A 76 2.71 -30.86 -2.26
CA VAL A 76 2.54 -30.36 -0.89
C VAL A 76 3.81 -30.62 -0.07
N CYS A 77 4.44 -31.80 -0.18
CA CYS A 77 5.71 -32.07 0.52
C CYS A 77 6.82 -31.10 0.12
N ILE A 78 6.91 -30.74 -1.17
CA ILE A 78 7.88 -29.76 -1.66
C ILE A 78 7.64 -28.39 -1.03
N MET A 79 6.38 -27.95 -0.91
CA MET A 79 6.03 -26.68 -0.23
C MET A 79 6.50 -26.66 1.23
N PHE A 80 6.50 -27.80 1.91
CA PHE A 80 6.98 -27.95 3.28
C PHE A 80 8.44 -28.42 3.39
N GLU A 81 9.19 -28.41 2.28
CA GLU A 81 10.59 -28.83 2.20
C GLU A 81 10.84 -30.25 2.76
N LYS A 82 9.82 -31.12 2.64
CA LYS A 82 9.89 -32.54 3.00
C LYS A 82 10.27 -33.39 1.80
N LYS A 83 10.70 -34.62 2.07
CA LYS A 83 11.01 -35.60 1.02
C LYS A 83 9.74 -35.92 0.21
N LYS A 84 9.91 -36.06 -1.11
CA LYS A 84 8.85 -36.32 -2.10
C LYS A 84 8.41 -37.79 -2.14
N ASP A 85 8.23 -38.41 -0.99
CA ASP A 85 7.83 -39.81 -0.85
C ASP A 85 6.53 -39.96 -0.06
N TRP A 86 5.78 -41.02 -0.35
CA TRP A 86 4.49 -41.28 0.30
C TRP A 86 4.55 -41.42 1.83
N PRO A 87 5.58 -42.05 2.43
CA PRO A 87 5.76 -42.03 3.89
C PRO A 87 5.84 -40.61 4.48
N SER A 88 6.62 -39.72 3.87
CA SER A 88 6.71 -38.32 4.29
C SER A 88 5.38 -37.57 4.14
N ALA A 89 4.66 -37.82 3.05
CA ALA A 89 3.32 -37.28 2.83
C ALA A 89 2.32 -37.76 3.89
N LYS A 90 2.35 -39.04 4.27
CA LYS A 90 1.53 -39.61 5.34
C LYS A 90 1.81 -38.98 6.70
N LEU A 91 3.09 -38.70 6.99
CA LEU A 91 3.48 -38.02 8.21
C LEU A 91 2.89 -36.61 8.26
N LEU A 92 3.00 -35.86 7.16
CA LEU A 92 2.44 -34.52 7.02
C LEU A 92 0.90 -34.51 7.14
N LEU A 93 0.21 -35.44 6.48
CA LEU A 93 -1.25 -35.63 6.62
C LEU A 93 -1.68 -36.06 8.03
N GLY A 94 -0.73 -36.57 8.84
CA GLY A 94 -0.96 -36.96 10.21
C GLY A 94 -0.85 -35.82 11.21
N GLU A 95 -0.31 -34.66 10.81
CA GLU A 95 -0.17 -33.50 11.68
C GLU A 95 -1.55 -32.86 11.96
N SER A 96 -1.91 -32.77 13.24
CA SER A 96 -3.19 -32.20 13.68
C SER A 96 -3.37 -30.73 13.29
N ASP A 97 -2.26 -30.02 13.08
CA ASP A 97 -2.17 -28.61 12.74
C ASP A 97 -1.89 -28.35 11.26
N LEU A 98 -1.90 -29.37 10.40
CA LEU A 98 -1.61 -29.20 8.97
C LEU A 98 -2.45 -28.08 8.33
N ILE A 99 -3.77 -28.06 8.60
CA ILE A 99 -4.69 -27.03 8.08
C ILE A 99 -4.25 -25.63 8.54
N ASN A 100 -3.84 -25.49 9.80
CA ASN A 100 -3.37 -24.22 10.35
C ASN A 100 -2.03 -23.80 9.73
N GLN A 101 -1.11 -24.75 9.53
CA GLN A 101 0.18 -24.50 8.88
C GLN A 101 0.00 -24.05 7.43
N ILE A 102 -0.89 -24.69 6.68
CA ILE A 102 -1.21 -24.33 5.29
C ILE A 102 -1.83 -22.93 5.21
N ARG A 103 -2.76 -22.61 6.12
CA ARG A 103 -3.40 -21.29 6.20
C ARG A 103 -2.42 -20.17 6.54
N ASN A 104 -1.50 -20.44 7.46
CA ASN A 104 -0.51 -19.48 7.93
C ASN A 104 0.84 -19.60 7.20
N TYR A 105 0.87 -20.28 6.06
CA TYR A 105 2.08 -20.51 5.30
C TYR A 105 2.69 -19.16 4.85
N PRO A 106 4.01 -18.95 4.98
CA PRO A 106 4.66 -17.69 4.64
C PRO A 106 4.78 -17.50 3.12
N LYS A 107 3.65 -17.17 2.48
CA LYS A 107 3.51 -16.93 1.03
C LYS A 107 4.46 -15.87 0.46
N ASP A 108 4.91 -14.95 1.32
CA ASP A 108 5.83 -13.87 0.97
C ASP A 108 7.31 -14.30 0.93
N ASN A 109 7.63 -15.49 1.47
CA ASN A 109 9.02 -15.97 1.62
C ASN A 109 9.17 -17.43 1.18
N ILE A 110 8.63 -17.77 0.00
CA ILE A 110 8.79 -19.11 -0.58
C ILE A 110 10.18 -19.21 -1.25
N PRO A 111 11.03 -20.18 -0.87
CA PRO A 111 12.33 -20.36 -1.49
C PRO A 111 12.24 -20.63 -3.00
N GLU A 112 13.18 -20.09 -3.79
CA GLU A 112 13.22 -20.35 -5.23
C GLU A 112 13.45 -21.83 -5.58
N SER A 113 14.11 -22.58 -4.69
CA SER A 113 14.28 -24.03 -4.81
C SER A 113 12.93 -24.75 -4.82
N VAL A 114 12.04 -24.38 -3.90
CA VAL A 114 10.67 -24.93 -3.79
C VAL A 114 9.89 -24.65 -5.08
N LEU A 115 9.89 -23.41 -5.57
CA LEU A 115 9.19 -23.05 -6.81
C LEU A 115 9.74 -23.79 -8.04
N ARG A 116 11.06 -23.99 -8.10
CA ARG A 116 11.73 -24.73 -9.18
C ARG A 116 11.33 -26.19 -9.18
N ASP A 117 11.28 -26.80 -8.00
CA ASP A 117 10.91 -28.21 -7.81
C ASP A 117 9.41 -28.44 -8.05
N LEU A 118 8.55 -27.43 -7.83
CA LEU A 118 7.12 -27.47 -8.12
C LEU A 118 6.77 -27.34 -9.60
N LYS A 119 7.58 -26.62 -10.38
CA LYS A 119 7.36 -26.36 -11.81
C LYS A 119 6.96 -27.61 -12.64
N PRO A 120 7.64 -28.77 -12.54
CA PRO A 120 7.24 -29.95 -13.32
C PRO A 120 5.84 -30.46 -13.00
N TYR A 121 5.37 -30.33 -11.75
CA TYR A 121 4.03 -30.75 -11.33
C TYR A 121 2.95 -29.81 -11.90
N LEU A 122 3.19 -28.50 -11.82
CA LEU A 122 2.26 -27.48 -12.30
C LEU A 122 2.14 -27.44 -13.84
N GLN A 123 3.13 -27.97 -14.55
CA GLN A 123 3.11 -28.09 -16.02
C GLN A 123 2.39 -29.35 -16.51
N MET A 124 2.02 -30.28 -15.62
CA MET A 124 1.27 -31.46 -16.01
C MET A 124 -0.17 -31.06 -16.34
N SER A 125 -0.69 -31.51 -17.49
CA SER A 125 -2.04 -31.16 -17.95
C SER A 125 -3.16 -31.67 -17.02
N ASN A 126 -2.88 -32.75 -16.28
CA ASN A 126 -3.78 -33.36 -15.30
C ASN A 126 -3.69 -32.72 -13.91
N PHE A 127 -2.76 -31.78 -13.66
CA PHE A 127 -2.65 -31.07 -12.38
C PHE A 127 -3.64 -29.90 -12.31
N ASN A 128 -4.92 -30.23 -12.38
CA ASN A 128 -6.01 -29.26 -12.31
C ASN A 128 -7.11 -29.76 -11.36
N TYR A 129 -7.91 -28.80 -10.86
CA TYR A 129 -8.94 -29.09 -9.87
C TYR A 129 -9.93 -30.18 -10.34
N LYS A 130 -10.35 -30.17 -11.62
CA LYS A 130 -11.39 -31.08 -12.13
C LYS A 130 -10.94 -32.53 -12.17
N ASP A 131 -9.72 -32.77 -12.62
CA ASP A 131 -9.17 -34.13 -12.74
C ASP A 131 -8.85 -34.71 -11.36
N ILE A 132 -8.39 -33.87 -10.42
CA ILE A 132 -8.06 -34.29 -9.06
C ILE A 132 -9.32 -34.48 -8.21
N LEU A 133 -10.39 -33.74 -8.48
CA LEU A 133 -11.68 -33.87 -7.79
C LEU A 133 -12.26 -35.29 -7.89
N GLN A 134 -12.00 -35.99 -8.99
CA GLN A 134 -12.42 -37.39 -9.18
C GLN A 134 -11.75 -38.34 -8.19
N SER A 135 -10.57 -37.98 -7.69
CA SER A 135 -9.85 -38.80 -6.70
C SER A 135 -10.21 -38.42 -5.27
N SER A 136 -10.18 -37.12 -4.94
CA SER A 136 -10.54 -36.62 -3.62
C SER A 136 -10.73 -35.11 -3.62
N VAL A 137 -11.78 -34.64 -2.93
CA VAL A 137 -12.05 -33.22 -2.69
C VAL A 137 -10.92 -32.56 -1.87
N ALA A 138 -10.35 -33.30 -0.91
CA ALA A 138 -9.24 -32.82 -0.10
C ALA A 138 -7.98 -32.59 -0.96
N CYS A 139 -7.65 -33.56 -1.84
CA CYS A 139 -6.53 -33.42 -2.76
C CYS A 139 -6.76 -32.29 -3.78
N ALA A 140 -7.98 -32.11 -4.28
CA ALA A 140 -8.29 -31.03 -5.22
C ALA A 140 -8.08 -29.65 -4.60
N SER A 141 -8.52 -29.47 -3.34
CA SER A 141 -8.35 -28.21 -2.60
C SER A 141 -6.87 -27.94 -2.27
N LEU A 142 -6.10 -28.98 -1.90
CA LEU A 142 -4.66 -28.87 -1.69
C LEU A 142 -3.91 -28.52 -2.98
N ALA A 143 -4.30 -29.08 -4.11
CA ALA A 143 -3.72 -28.76 -5.40
C ALA A 143 -4.00 -27.31 -5.83
N GLU A 144 -5.25 -26.84 -5.66
CA GLU A 144 -5.62 -25.45 -5.92
C GLU A 144 -4.80 -24.48 -5.06
N TRP A 145 -4.51 -24.84 -3.81
CA TRP A 145 -3.63 -24.08 -2.94
C TRP A 145 -2.19 -24.01 -3.42
N VAL A 146 -1.59 -25.13 -3.83
CA VAL A 146 -0.22 -25.11 -4.37
C VAL A 146 -0.14 -24.22 -5.62
N ILE A 147 -1.14 -24.29 -6.51
CA ILE A 147 -1.23 -23.44 -7.71
C ILE A 147 -1.33 -21.96 -7.31
N ALA A 148 -2.20 -21.63 -6.36
CA ALA A 148 -2.38 -20.26 -5.89
C ALA A 148 -1.11 -19.70 -5.24
N MET A 149 -0.37 -20.52 -4.47
CA MET A 149 0.89 -20.12 -3.85
C MET A 149 2.00 -19.88 -4.88
N ASP A 150 2.15 -20.73 -5.90
CA ASP A 150 3.11 -20.50 -6.99
C ASP A 150 2.78 -19.24 -7.79
N MET A 151 1.51 -19.01 -8.12
CA MET A 151 1.06 -17.79 -8.80
C MET A 151 1.35 -16.54 -7.96
N TYR A 152 1.06 -16.60 -6.65
CA TYR A 152 1.38 -15.51 -5.73
C TYR A 152 2.88 -15.23 -5.65
N ALA A 153 3.71 -16.27 -5.53
CA ALA A 153 5.16 -16.10 -5.44
C ALA A 153 5.75 -15.46 -6.71
N LYS A 154 5.26 -15.84 -7.89
CA LYS A 154 5.66 -15.23 -9.17
C LYS A 154 5.29 -13.75 -9.23
N ILE A 155 4.02 -13.43 -8.93
CA ILE A 155 3.55 -12.04 -8.92
C ILE A 155 4.26 -11.22 -7.85
N SER A 156 4.44 -11.76 -6.65
CA SER A 156 5.15 -11.09 -5.56
C SER A 156 6.57 -10.70 -5.97
N LYS A 157 7.28 -11.60 -6.67
CA LYS A 157 8.62 -11.33 -7.23
C LYS A 157 8.62 -10.23 -8.29
N GLU A 158 7.59 -10.17 -9.14
CA GLU A 158 7.42 -9.09 -10.12
C GLU A 158 7.07 -7.73 -9.46
N VAL A 159 6.32 -7.78 -8.35
CA VAL A 159 5.89 -6.60 -7.58
C VAL A 159 6.98 -6.08 -6.65
N GLU A 160 7.92 -6.91 -6.20
CA GLU A 160 9.03 -6.51 -5.31
C GLU A 160 9.83 -5.29 -5.83
N PRO A 161 10.30 -5.24 -7.09
CA PRO A 161 10.98 -4.04 -7.60
C PRO A 161 10.05 -2.83 -7.67
N LYS A 162 8.75 -3.01 -7.97
CA LYS A 162 7.76 -1.93 -7.96
C LYS A 162 7.57 -1.37 -6.56
N ARG A 163 7.49 -2.22 -5.53
CA ARG A 163 7.45 -1.83 -4.11
C ARG A 163 8.67 -1.04 -3.69
N LYS A 164 9.88 -1.45 -4.09
CA LYS A 164 11.11 -0.69 -3.82
C LYS A 164 11.08 0.70 -4.46
N ARG A 165 10.59 0.80 -5.70
CA ARG A 165 10.41 2.09 -6.39
C ARG A 165 9.38 2.98 -5.70
N VAL A 166 8.24 2.42 -5.28
CA VAL A 166 7.22 3.12 -4.50
C VAL A 166 7.80 3.65 -3.20
N ALA A 167 8.50 2.81 -2.43
CA ALA A 167 9.11 3.22 -1.17
C ALA A 167 10.12 4.37 -1.34
N ALA A 168 10.93 4.31 -2.41
CA ALA A 168 11.85 5.40 -2.76
C ALA A 168 11.08 6.69 -3.10
N ALA A 169 10.05 6.60 -3.96
CA ALA A 169 9.22 7.75 -4.35
C ALA A 169 8.44 8.37 -3.17
N GLU A 170 7.97 7.55 -2.24
CA GLU A 170 7.32 8.01 -1.00
C GLU A 170 8.28 8.74 -0.06
N ALA A 171 9.50 8.23 0.12
CA ALA A 171 10.52 8.90 0.93
C ALA A 171 10.87 10.28 0.36
N ASP A 172 11.00 10.33 -0.95
CA ASP A 172 11.21 11.52 -1.75
C ASP A 172 10.05 12.53 -1.64
N LEU A 173 8.81 12.05 -1.78
CA LEU A 173 7.61 12.86 -1.63
C LEU A 173 7.52 13.44 -0.22
N ARG A 174 7.80 12.62 0.80
CA ARG A 174 7.79 13.04 2.20
C ARG A 174 8.76 14.19 2.46
N SER A 175 9.96 14.11 1.91
CA SER A 175 10.96 15.19 1.98
C SER A 175 10.44 16.50 1.35
N VAL A 176 9.89 16.42 0.13
CA VAL A 176 9.34 17.59 -0.58
C VAL A 176 8.16 18.19 0.17
N THR A 177 7.23 17.38 0.66
CA THR A 177 6.06 17.85 1.43
C THR A 177 6.47 18.50 2.75
N GLU A 178 7.51 18.00 3.43
CA GLU A 178 8.00 18.62 4.66
C GLU A 178 8.63 19.99 4.40
N GLN A 179 9.43 20.12 3.34
CA GLN A 179 10.00 21.40 2.93
C GLN A 179 8.92 22.40 2.53
N LEU A 180 7.93 21.95 1.75
CA LEU A 180 6.81 22.78 1.33
C LEU A 180 6.02 23.28 2.54
N LYS A 181 5.74 22.41 3.53
CA LYS A 181 5.05 22.79 4.76
C LYS A 181 5.80 23.88 5.53
N LYS A 182 7.14 23.82 5.58
CA LYS A 182 7.97 24.88 6.19
C LYS A 182 7.84 26.20 5.44
N LYS A 183 7.87 26.18 4.10
CA LYS A 183 7.70 27.39 3.28
C LYS A 183 6.30 28.00 3.42
N GLN A 184 5.25 27.17 3.43
CA GLN A 184 3.87 27.60 3.67
C GLN A 184 3.71 28.29 5.03
N LEU A 185 4.30 27.72 6.09
CA LEU A 185 4.31 28.32 7.42
C LEU A 185 5.00 29.69 7.44
N GLN A 186 6.15 29.82 6.78
CA GLN A 186 6.86 31.11 6.67
C GLN A 186 6.04 32.14 5.88
N LEU A 187 5.41 31.71 4.77
CA LEU A 187 4.54 32.57 3.99
C LEU A 187 3.37 33.08 4.84
N GLN A 188 2.71 32.18 5.58
CA GLN A 188 1.60 32.54 6.46
C GLN A 188 2.02 33.58 7.52
N GLN A 189 3.19 33.43 8.13
CA GLN A 189 3.72 34.40 9.10
C GLN A 189 3.96 35.78 8.47
N VAL A 190 4.53 35.82 7.26
CA VAL A 190 4.77 37.07 6.53
C VAL A 190 3.45 37.74 6.16
N GLU A 191 2.47 36.98 5.69
CA GLU A 191 1.14 37.48 5.34
C GLU A 191 0.41 38.05 6.55
N SER A 192 0.44 37.36 7.69
CA SER A 192 -0.11 37.87 8.95
C SER A 192 0.52 39.21 9.34
N LYS A 193 1.85 39.32 9.24
CA LYS A 193 2.56 40.55 9.60
C LYS A 193 2.29 41.71 8.63
N ILE A 194 2.13 41.42 7.33
CA ILE A 194 1.72 42.43 6.34
C ILE A 194 0.32 42.93 6.69
N LYS A 195 -0.60 42.03 7.03
CA LYS A 195 -1.96 42.39 7.41
C LYS A 195 -1.99 43.29 8.65
N GLU A 196 -1.24 42.94 9.70
CA GLU A 196 -1.11 43.77 10.91
C GLU A 196 -0.53 45.16 10.61
N LEU A 197 0.53 45.24 9.80
CA LEU A 197 1.13 46.52 9.41
C LEU A 197 0.18 47.37 8.57
N GLN A 198 -0.61 46.73 7.70
CA GLN A 198 -1.58 47.41 6.86
C GLN A 198 -2.75 47.96 7.69
N GLU A 199 -3.27 47.19 8.65
CA GLU A 199 -4.28 47.65 9.61
C GLU A 199 -3.75 48.82 10.47
N SER A 200 -2.49 48.74 10.95
CA SER A 200 -1.86 49.83 11.71
C SER A 200 -1.64 51.08 10.86
N TYR A 201 -1.20 50.92 9.60
CA TYR A 201 -1.02 52.02 8.67
C TYR A 201 -2.34 52.73 8.37
N ASP A 202 -3.39 51.98 8.07
CA ASP A 202 -4.72 52.52 7.78
C ASP A 202 -5.29 53.27 9.00
N HIS A 203 -5.08 52.74 10.20
CA HIS A 203 -5.42 53.43 11.45
C HIS A 203 -4.66 54.77 11.59
N GLN A 204 -3.34 54.78 11.40
CA GLN A 204 -2.53 56.00 11.52
C GLN A 204 -2.88 57.04 10.45
N VAL A 205 -3.20 56.61 9.22
CA VAL A 205 -3.67 57.50 8.16
C VAL A 205 -5.03 58.10 8.51
N ALA A 206 -5.95 57.32 9.10
CA ALA A 206 -7.24 57.82 9.56
C ALA A 206 -7.08 58.85 10.69
N GLU A 207 -6.23 58.58 11.68
CA GLU A 207 -5.93 59.50 12.78
C GLU A 207 -5.26 60.79 12.29
N LYS A 208 -4.27 60.69 11.39
CA LYS A 208 -3.63 61.85 10.76
C LYS A 208 -4.67 62.74 10.05
N LYS A 209 -5.57 62.15 9.26
CA LYS A 209 -6.65 62.89 8.58
C LYS A 209 -7.56 63.60 9.58
N LYS A 210 -7.94 62.95 10.69
CA LYS A 210 -8.74 63.58 11.76
C LYS A 210 -8.01 64.77 12.39
N LEU A 211 -6.73 64.62 12.70
CA LEU A 211 -5.88 65.68 13.25
C LEU A 211 -5.74 66.85 12.27
N GLU A 212 -5.49 66.60 10.99
CA GLU A 212 -5.44 67.64 9.95
C GLU A 212 -6.74 68.43 9.85
N ILE A 213 -7.89 67.75 9.89
CA ILE A 213 -9.22 68.38 9.92
C ILE A 213 -9.37 69.27 11.17
N SER A 214 -8.98 68.77 12.34
CA SER A 214 -9.05 69.50 13.62
C SER A 214 -8.13 70.75 13.63
N ILE A 215 -6.92 70.64 13.08
CA ILE A 215 -5.99 71.76 12.94
C ILE A 215 -6.57 72.83 12.01
N MET A 216 -7.10 72.44 10.85
CA MET A 216 -7.73 73.38 9.91
C MET A 216 -8.92 74.12 10.57
N GLN A 217 -9.75 73.41 11.33
CA GLN A 217 -10.85 74.02 12.08
C GLN A 217 -10.35 75.01 13.13
N THR A 218 -9.29 74.66 13.87
CA THR A 218 -8.70 75.51 14.91
C THR A 218 -8.06 76.75 14.31
N GLN A 219 -7.28 76.62 13.23
CA GLN A 219 -6.70 77.74 12.50
C GLN A 219 -7.78 78.68 11.94
N SER A 220 -8.87 78.13 11.40
CA SER A 220 -10.02 78.92 10.94
C SER A 220 -10.65 79.71 12.09
N ARG A 221 -10.84 79.08 13.26
CA ARG A 221 -11.33 79.75 14.48
C ARG A 221 -10.39 80.86 14.93
N LEU A 222 -9.09 80.60 14.95
CA LEU A 222 -8.06 81.55 15.40
C LEU A 222 -7.99 82.77 14.47
N LYS A 223 -8.01 82.57 13.14
CA LYS A 223 -8.11 83.66 12.15
C LYS A 223 -9.37 84.51 12.28
N ARG A 224 -10.50 83.90 12.69
CA ARG A 224 -11.74 84.65 12.96
C ARG A 224 -11.62 85.46 14.24
N ALA A 225 -11.07 84.88 15.31
CA ALA A 225 -10.86 85.56 16.58
C ALA A 225 -9.91 86.76 16.44
N SER A 226 -8.82 86.61 15.69
CA SER A 226 -7.84 87.69 15.47
C SER A 226 -8.35 88.86 14.61
N LYS A 227 -9.52 88.73 13.96
CA LYS A 227 -10.18 89.83 13.24
C LYS A 227 -11.12 90.66 14.13
N LEU A 228 -11.44 90.16 15.32
CA LEU A 228 -12.38 90.76 16.27
C LEU A 228 -11.68 91.49 17.43
N THR A 229 -10.35 91.37 17.53
CA THR A 229 -9.45 92.08 18.44
C THR A 229 -8.63 93.09 17.66
#